data_AF-A0A939X9Z0-F1
#
_entry.id   AF-A0A939X9Z0-F1
#
_cell.length_a   1.000
_cell.length_b   1.000
_cell.length_c   1.000
_cell.angle_alpha   90.00
_cell.angle_beta   90.00
_cell.angle_gamma   90.00
#
_symmetry.space_group_name_H-M   'P 1'
#
loop_
_entity.id
_entity.type
_entity.pdbx_description
1 polymer ?
#
loop_
_entity_poly.entity_id
_entity_poly.type
_entity_poly.pdbx_seq_one_letter_code
_entity_poly.pdbx_strand_id
1 'polypeptide(L)'
;MKITKSIYLAIIFLLSLVFISCNTLPKDIDEEVGPEDMIIKAQQYSDAGKTNAAEIMYNRLLDQYGSDTNYRVIAEFEIAHIKLKAHKYAEAKPLYEDIINIYDSTYESLPGKYLVLAKNDLARLNDEYKYNGDKKKKKLSKKEKAKQQQQEEEEENSAAFW
;
A
#
# COMPACT_ATOMS: atom_id res chain seq x y z
N MET A 1 6.46 -27.56 -55.27
CA MET A 1 5.38 -28.23 -54.52
C MET A 1 4.39 -27.17 -54.04
N LYS A 2 3.19 -27.09 -54.65
CA LYS A 2 2.18 -26.09 -54.27
C LYS A 2 1.40 -26.65 -53.08
N ILE A 3 1.73 -26.21 -51.87
CA ILE A 3 0.95 -26.51 -50.67
C ILE A 3 -0.41 -25.83 -50.88
N THR A 4 -1.45 -26.64 -51.09
CA THR A 4 -2.79 -26.17 -51.41
C THR A 4 -3.44 -25.58 -50.16
N LYS A 5 -4.25 -24.53 -50.35
CA LYS A 5 -4.98 -23.79 -49.29
C LYS A 5 -5.77 -24.70 -48.34
N SER A 6 -6.10 -25.91 -48.78
CA SER A 6 -6.74 -26.98 -47.99
C SER A 6 -5.93 -27.44 -46.78
N ILE A 7 -4.59 -27.42 -46.84
CA ILE A 7 -3.72 -27.80 -45.71
C ILE A 7 -3.73 -26.72 -44.63
N TYR A 8 -3.77 -25.45 -45.03
CA TYR A 8 -3.88 -24.32 -44.10
C TYR A 8 -5.22 -24.32 -43.35
N LEU A 9 -6.32 -24.65 -44.03
CA LEU A 9 -7.65 -24.77 -43.40
C LEU A 9 -7.71 -25.94 -42.39
N ALA A 10 -7.06 -27.06 -42.69
CA ALA A 10 -7.01 -28.21 -41.78
C ALA A 10 -6.21 -27.92 -40.50
N ILE A 11 -5.12 -27.16 -40.59
CA ILE A 11 -4.28 -26.79 -39.43
C ILE A 11 -5.02 -25.79 -38.52
N ILE A 12 -5.76 -24.83 -39.09
CA ILE A 12 -6.56 -23.86 -38.32
C ILE A 12 -7.71 -24.56 -37.58
N PHE A 13 -8.34 -25.56 -38.20
CA PHE A 13 -9.39 -26.35 -37.57
C PHE A 13 -8.84 -27.19 -36.41
N LEU A 14 -7.68 -27.84 -36.56
CA LEU A 14 -7.05 -28.64 -35.51
C LEU A 14 -6.60 -27.80 -34.29
N LEU A 15 -6.17 -26.54 -34.52
CA LEU A 15 -5.76 -25.63 -33.45
C LEU A 15 -6.94 -25.11 -32.59
N SER A 16 -8.17 -25.18 -33.13
CA SER A 16 -9.37 -24.72 -32.42
C SER A 16 -9.93 -25.70 -31.39
N LEU A 17 -9.53 -26.98 -31.44
CA LEU A 17 -9.98 -28.01 -30.49
C LEU A 17 -9.28 -27.98 -29.12
N VAL A 18 -8.27 -27.12 -28.92
CA VAL A 18 -7.54 -27.01 -27.64
C VAL A 18 -8.27 -26.09 -26.63
N PHE A 19 -9.33 -25.39 -27.03
CA PHE A 19 -10.05 -24.44 -26.17
C PHE A 19 -11.24 -25.00 -25.40
N ILE A 20 -11.54 -26.30 -25.50
CA ILE A 20 -12.62 -26.92 -24.70
C ILE A 20 -11.99 -27.55 -23.44
N SER A 21 -11.39 -26.71 -22.59
CA SER A 21 -11.19 -27.08 -21.19
C SER A 21 -12.55 -27.00 -20.50
N CYS A 22 -12.97 -28.15 -19.98
CA CYS A 22 -14.21 -28.34 -19.26
C CYS A 22 -14.18 -27.53 -17.97
N ASN A 23 -14.78 -26.33 -17.98
CA ASN A 23 -15.00 -25.56 -16.76
C ASN A 23 -16.23 -26.15 -16.06
N THR A 24 -16.02 -27.20 -15.27
CA THR A 24 -17.05 -27.69 -14.35
C THR A 24 -17.16 -26.62 -13.27
N LEU A 25 -18.21 -25.78 -13.37
CA LEU A 25 -18.49 -24.72 -12.42
C LEU A 25 -18.99 -25.36 -11.11
N PRO A 26 -18.24 -25.30 -9.99
CA PRO A 26 -18.78 -25.74 -8.72
C PRO A 26 -19.80 -24.71 -8.25
N LYS A 27 -20.92 -25.24 -7.79
CA LYS A 27 -22.09 -24.59 -7.20
C LYS A 27 -21.75 -23.38 -6.32
N ASP A 28 -22.61 -22.37 -6.46
CA ASP A 28 -22.81 -21.26 -5.52
C ASP A 28 -22.71 -21.70 -4.05
N ILE A 29 -21.62 -21.31 -3.41
CA ILE A 29 -21.60 -20.91 -2.01
C ILE A 29 -21.02 -19.51 -2.05
N ASP A 30 -21.78 -18.53 -1.56
CA ASP A 30 -21.25 -17.22 -1.16
C ASP A 30 -20.24 -17.51 -0.04
N GLU A 31 -19.04 -17.94 -0.43
CA GLU A 31 -17.97 -18.32 0.45
C GLU A 31 -17.48 -17.03 1.08
N GLU A 32 -17.78 -16.86 2.36
CA GLU A 32 -17.07 -15.94 3.21
C GLU A 32 -15.57 -16.13 2.94
N VAL A 33 -14.98 -15.15 2.25
CA VAL A 33 -13.58 -15.23 1.80
C VAL A 33 -12.73 -15.45 3.04
N GLY A 34 -12.11 -16.62 3.15
CA GLY A 34 -11.31 -16.97 4.31
C GLY A 34 -10.17 -15.96 4.53
N PRO A 35 -9.62 -15.85 5.75
CA PRO A 35 -8.61 -14.86 6.07
C PRO A 35 -7.35 -15.01 5.21
N GLU A 36 -6.95 -16.25 4.88
CA GLU A 36 -5.81 -16.51 3.98
C GLU A 36 -6.06 -16.03 2.54
N ASP A 37 -7.27 -16.23 2.02
CA ASP A 37 -7.65 -15.74 0.69
C ASP A 37 -7.71 -14.22 0.65
N MET A 38 -8.13 -13.57 1.75
CA MET A 38 -8.07 -12.12 1.89
C MET A 38 -6.63 -11.61 1.84
N ILE A 39 -5.70 -12.26 2.56
CA ILE A 39 -4.27 -11.92 2.55
C ILE A 39 -3.70 -12.07 1.14
N ILE A 40 -3.90 -13.23 0.50
CA ILE A 40 -3.40 -13.50 -0.86
C ILE A 40 -3.93 -12.44 -1.83
N LYS A 41 -5.22 -12.14 -1.78
CA LYS A 41 -5.85 -11.14 -2.66
C LYS A 41 -5.34 -9.72 -2.40
N ALA A 42 -5.15 -9.34 -1.13
CA ALA A 42 -4.58 -8.05 -0.77
C ALA A 42 -3.14 -7.91 -1.29
N GLN A 43 -2.35 -8.97 -1.18
CA GLN A 43 -0.97 -9.01 -1.66
C GLN A 43 -0.91 -8.92 -3.20
N GLN A 44 -1.79 -9.64 -3.91
CA GLN A 44 -1.95 -9.50 -5.36
C GLN A 44 -2.31 -8.06 -5.78
N TYR A 45 -3.18 -7.37 -5.03
CA TYR A 45 -3.47 -5.96 -5.29
C TYR A 45 -2.22 -5.09 -5.07
N SER A 46 -1.46 -5.33 -4.01
CA SER A 46 -0.21 -4.61 -3.73
C SER A 46 0.82 -4.82 -4.85
N ASP A 47 1.04 -6.05 -5.27
CA ASP A 47 1.99 -6.42 -6.34
C ASP A 47 1.60 -5.82 -7.69
N ALA A 48 0.29 -5.66 -7.94
CA ALA A 48 -0.25 -4.96 -9.11
C ALA A 48 -0.20 -3.41 -8.99
N GLY A 49 0.37 -2.87 -7.92
CA GLY A 49 0.43 -1.43 -7.65
C GLY A 49 -0.91 -0.81 -7.22
N LYS A 50 -1.94 -1.63 -6.96
CA LYS A 50 -3.28 -1.20 -6.53
C LYS A 50 -3.32 -1.06 -5.00
N THR A 51 -2.50 -0.17 -4.46
CA THR A 51 -2.30 -0.01 -3.00
C THR A 51 -3.59 0.32 -2.24
N ASN A 52 -4.50 1.12 -2.80
CA ASN A 52 -5.80 1.41 -2.18
C ASN A 52 -6.67 0.14 -2.06
N ALA A 53 -6.68 -0.72 -3.09
CA ALA A 53 -7.45 -1.96 -3.05
C ALA A 53 -6.86 -2.96 -2.06
N ALA A 54 -5.53 -3.02 -1.97
CA ALA A 54 -4.83 -3.80 -0.95
C ALA A 54 -5.19 -3.31 0.47
N GLU A 55 -5.14 -2.00 0.70
CA GLU A 55 -5.49 -1.40 2.00
C GLU A 55 -6.94 -1.72 2.40
N ILE A 56 -7.90 -1.61 1.48
CA ILE A 56 -9.30 -1.98 1.74
C ILE A 56 -9.44 -3.45 2.14
N MET A 57 -8.73 -4.35 1.46
CA MET A 57 -8.78 -5.79 1.77
C MET A 57 -8.17 -6.09 3.15
N TYR A 58 -7.04 -5.47 3.51
CA TYR A 58 -6.46 -5.64 4.85
C TYR A 58 -7.33 -5.05 5.96
N ASN A 59 -8.02 -3.93 5.72
CA ASN A 59 -9.00 -3.43 6.68
C ASN A 59 -10.18 -4.40 6.85
N ARG A 60 -10.67 -5.00 5.75
CA ARG A 60 -11.70 -6.04 5.84
C ARG A 60 -11.23 -7.26 6.65
N LEU A 61 -9.97 -7.66 6.51
CA LEU A 61 -9.36 -8.72 7.32
C LEU A 61 -9.35 -8.35 8.81
N LEU A 62 -9.05 -7.10 9.16
CA LEU A 62 -9.15 -6.61 10.55
C LEU A 62 -10.59 -6.60 11.06
N ASP A 63 -11.54 -6.14 10.24
CA ASP A 63 -12.94 -6.06 10.63
C ASP A 63 -13.53 -7.44 10.96
N GLN A 64 -13.12 -8.48 10.21
CA GLN A 64 -13.66 -9.83 10.35
C GLN A 64 -12.84 -10.73 11.28
N TYR A 65 -11.51 -10.58 11.26
CA TYR A 65 -10.58 -11.51 11.92
C TYR A 65 -9.57 -10.82 12.85
N GLY A 66 -9.69 -9.51 13.10
CA GLY A 66 -8.74 -8.74 13.91
C GLY A 66 -8.72 -9.10 15.41
N SER A 67 -9.64 -9.95 15.87
CA SER A 67 -9.57 -10.54 17.22
C SER A 67 -8.51 -11.64 17.33
N ASP A 68 -8.13 -12.26 16.21
CA ASP A 68 -6.99 -13.16 16.12
C ASP A 68 -5.72 -12.33 15.95
N THR A 69 -4.81 -12.45 16.92
CA THR A 69 -3.57 -11.68 16.98
C THR A 69 -2.69 -11.90 15.75
N ASN A 70 -2.70 -13.09 15.15
CA ASN A 70 -1.91 -13.40 13.96
C ASN A 70 -2.41 -12.58 12.77
N TYR A 71 -3.73 -12.61 12.51
CA TYR A 71 -4.33 -11.84 11.40
C TYR A 71 -4.25 -10.34 11.64
N ARG A 72 -4.41 -9.89 12.88
CA ARG A 72 -4.23 -8.49 13.26
C ARG A 72 -2.83 -7.98 12.91
N VAL A 73 -1.78 -8.68 13.37
CA VAL A 73 -0.39 -8.29 13.12
C VAL A 73 -0.06 -8.29 11.63
N ILE A 74 -0.55 -9.28 10.87
CA ILE A 74 -0.37 -9.33 9.40
C ILE A 74 -0.99 -8.08 8.76
N ALA A 75 -2.27 -7.81 9.05
CA ALA A 75 -3.01 -6.73 8.39
C ALA A 75 -2.50 -5.34 8.80
N GLU A 76 -2.27 -5.11 10.09
CA GLU A 76 -1.74 -3.84 10.59
C GLU A 76 -0.36 -3.54 9.99
N PHE A 77 0.50 -4.55 9.87
CA PHE A 77 1.82 -4.36 9.27
C PHE A 77 1.71 -3.91 7.81
N GLU A 78 0.89 -4.60 7.03
CA GLU A 78 0.75 -4.32 5.60
C GLU A 78 0.07 -2.95 5.36
N ILE A 79 -0.92 -2.57 6.17
CA ILE A 79 -1.51 -1.23 6.15
C ILE A 79 -0.45 -0.19 6.51
N ALA A 80 0.31 -0.38 7.59
CA ALA A 80 1.37 0.53 8.00
C ALA A 80 2.42 0.72 6.90
N HIS A 81 2.77 -0.37 6.20
CA HIS A 81 3.72 -0.34 5.10
C HIS A 81 3.19 0.42 3.87
N ILE A 82 1.91 0.26 3.53
CA ILE A 82 1.23 1.07 2.51
C ILE A 82 1.26 2.56 2.89
N LYS A 83 0.91 2.91 4.13
CA LYS A 83 0.92 4.29 4.64
C LYS A 83 2.31 4.90 4.61
N LEU A 84 3.32 4.14 5.00
CA LEU A 84 4.72 4.57 4.99
C LEU A 84 5.18 4.89 3.56
N LYS A 85 4.92 4.01 2.59
CA LYS A 85 5.20 4.24 1.17
C LYS A 85 4.45 5.46 0.60
N ALA A 86 3.27 5.77 1.14
CA ALA A 86 2.50 6.96 0.78
C ALA A 86 2.91 8.23 1.55
N HIS A 87 3.99 8.19 2.34
CA HIS A 87 4.44 9.28 3.23
C HIS A 87 3.40 9.73 4.28
N LYS A 88 2.42 8.88 4.58
CA LYS A 88 1.39 9.10 5.61
C LYS A 88 1.92 8.69 6.98
N TYR A 89 3.01 9.31 7.41
CA TYR A 89 3.76 8.87 8.61
C TYR A 89 2.94 8.92 9.90
N ALA A 90 2.04 9.89 10.04
CA ALA A 90 1.16 10.00 11.20
C ALA A 90 0.16 8.83 11.31
N GLU A 91 -0.25 8.26 10.19
CA GLU A 91 -1.13 7.07 10.14
C GLU A 91 -0.32 5.77 10.30
N ALA A 92 0.89 5.70 9.72
CA ALA A 92 1.72 4.50 9.77
C ALA A 92 2.31 4.21 11.16
N LYS A 93 2.74 5.27 11.86
CA LYS A 93 3.43 5.15 13.15
C LYS A 93 2.66 4.37 14.23
N PRO A 94 1.40 4.71 14.56
CA PRO A 94 0.68 4.01 15.62
C PRO A 94 0.49 2.51 15.33
N LEU A 95 0.36 2.13 14.05
CA LEU A 95 0.24 0.72 13.66
C LEU A 95 1.52 -0.06 13.93
N TYR A 96 2.70 0.49 13.62
CA TYR A 96 3.97 -0.16 13.96
C TYR A 96 4.18 -0.26 15.48
N GLU A 97 3.81 0.77 16.23
CA GLU A 97 3.90 0.77 17.68
C GLU A 97 2.98 -0.29 18.30
N ASP A 98 1.76 -0.43 17.78
CA ASP A 98 0.79 -1.43 18.24
C ASP A 98 1.28 -2.86 17.99
N ILE A 99 1.81 -3.15 16.79
CA ILE A 99 2.44 -4.44 16.48
C ILE A 99 3.54 -4.75 17.49
N ILE A 100 4.46 -3.81 17.74
CA ILE A 100 5.56 -4.02 18.70
C ILE A 100 5.00 -4.31 20.10
N ASN A 101 3.99 -3.56 20.54
CA ASN A 101 3.35 -3.77 21.84
C ASN A 101 2.67 -5.15 21.94
N ILE A 102 2.05 -5.64 20.87
CA ILE A 102 1.46 -6.98 20.82
C ILE A 102 2.54 -8.04 21.07
N TYR A 103 3.69 -7.97 20.39
CA TYR A 103 4.79 -8.93 20.61
C TYR A 103 5.38 -8.85 22.02
N ASP A 104 5.43 -7.65 22.61
CA ASP A 104 6.00 -7.45 23.95
C ASP A 104 5.02 -7.90 25.07
N SER A 105 3.74 -8.05 24.77
CA SER A 105 2.68 -8.35 25.76
C SER A 105 2.01 -9.71 25.60
N THR A 106 2.16 -10.38 24.46
CA THR A 106 1.56 -11.69 24.21
C THR A 106 2.46 -12.85 24.62
N TYR A 107 1.84 -13.97 25.00
CA TYR A 107 2.49 -15.28 25.15
C TYR A 107 2.26 -16.19 23.94
N GLU A 108 1.49 -15.73 22.94
CA GLU A 108 1.17 -16.46 21.72
C GLU A 108 2.38 -16.58 20.77
N SER A 109 2.45 -17.67 20.02
CA SER A 109 3.47 -17.84 18.99
C SER A 109 3.05 -17.10 17.72
N LEU A 110 3.62 -15.91 17.51
CA LEU A 110 3.37 -15.07 16.33
C LEU A 110 4.50 -15.18 15.29
N PRO A 111 4.24 -14.91 13.99
CA PRO A 111 5.27 -14.96 12.96
C PRO A 111 6.34 -13.88 13.20
N GLY A 112 7.56 -14.25 13.62
CA GLY A 112 8.59 -13.28 14.04
C GLY A 112 9.00 -12.23 12.99
N LYS A 113 8.72 -12.44 11.70
CA LYS A 113 9.06 -11.49 10.62
C LYS A 113 8.43 -10.11 10.83
N TYR A 114 7.20 -10.03 11.32
CA TYR A 114 6.48 -8.76 11.42
C TYR A 114 7.04 -7.85 12.52
N LEU A 115 7.53 -8.43 13.62
CA LEU A 115 8.23 -7.67 14.66
C LEU A 115 9.49 -6.99 14.12
N VAL A 116 10.33 -7.75 13.40
CA VAL A 116 11.59 -7.24 12.84
C VAL A 116 11.31 -6.13 11.83
N LEU A 117 10.36 -6.36 10.92
CA LEU A 117 10.01 -5.38 9.90
C LEU A 117 9.38 -4.12 10.51
N ALA A 118 8.47 -4.25 11.48
CA ALA A 118 7.85 -3.10 12.15
C ALA A 118 8.89 -2.23 12.88
N LYS A 119 9.85 -2.84 13.59
CA LYS A 119 10.94 -2.11 14.25
C LYS A 119 11.81 -1.35 13.23
N ASN A 120 12.15 -1.98 12.12
CA ASN A 120 12.95 -1.36 11.06
C ASN A 120 12.21 -0.20 10.38
N ASP A 121 10.94 -0.40 10.04
CA ASP A 121 10.13 0.61 9.36
C ASP A 121 9.78 1.78 10.30
N LEU A 122 9.57 1.54 11.60
CA LEU A 122 9.40 2.60 12.60
C LEU A 122 10.68 3.44 12.77
N ALA A 123 11.86 2.81 12.79
CA ALA A 123 13.13 3.52 12.81
C ALA A 123 13.27 4.42 11.57
N ARG A 124 13.02 3.87 10.36
CA ARG A 124 13.04 4.62 9.10
C ARG A 124 12.05 5.80 9.09
N LEU A 125 10.83 5.57 9.59
CA LEU A 125 9.79 6.59 9.69
C LEU A 125 10.25 7.78 10.53
N ASN A 126 10.90 7.54 11.67
CA ASN A 126 11.38 8.61 12.54
C ASN A 126 12.43 9.50 11.85
N ASP A 127 13.27 8.92 11.00
CA ASP A 127 14.27 9.68 10.23
C ASP A 127 13.61 10.48 9.09
N GLU A 128 12.71 9.85 8.33
CA GLU A 128 12.00 10.50 7.22
C GLU A 128 11.05 11.60 7.69
N TYR A 129 10.35 11.39 8.81
CA TYR A 129 9.45 12.39 9.39
C TYR A 129 10.21 13.65 9.81
N LYS A 130 11.36 13.50 10.47
CA LYS A 130 12.24 14.62 10.84
C LYS A 130 12.72 15.39 9.60
N TYR A 131 13.25 14.68 8.61
CA TYR A 131 13.75 15.28 7.37
C TYR A 131 12.67 16.10 6.65
N ASN A 132 11.46 15.55 6.50
CA ASN A 132 10.35 16.22 5.83
C ASN A 132 9.83 17.43 6.62
N GLY A 133 9.80 17.33 7.96
CA GLY A 133 9.48 18.44 8.85
C GLY A 133 10.44 19.62 8.67
N ASP A 134 11.75 19.35 8.62
CA ASP A 134 12.78 20.37 8.45
C ASP A 134 12.72 21.04 7.07
N LYS A 135 12.48 20.25 6.01
CA LYS A 135 12.29 20.77 4.65
C LYS A 135 11.08 21.71 4.57
N LYS A 136 9.96 21.36 5.22
CA LYS A 136 8.74 22.19 5.25
C LYS A 136 9.00 23.52 5.98
N LYS A 137 9.68 23.49 7.13
CA LYS A 137 10.06 24.69 7.89
C LYS A 137 10.95 25.63 7.07
N LYS A 138 11.98 25.10 6.38
CA LYS A 138 12.85 25.89 5.50
C LYS A 138 12.07 26.55 4.35
N LYS A 139 11.14 25.82 3.72
CA LYS A 139 10.30 26.38 2.64
C LYS A 139 9.38 27.48 3.15
N LEU A 140 8.80 27.33 4.34
CA LEU A 140 7.94 28.33 4.97
C LEU A 140 8.72 29.60 5.30
N SER A 141 9.88 29.47 5.94
CA SER A 141 10.78 30.59 6.24
C SER A 141 11.21 31.34 4.97
N LYS A 142 11.54 30.63 3.89
CA LYS A 142 11.89 31.27 2.60
C LYS A 142 10.70 32.06 2.02
N LYS A 143 9.48 31.52 2.13
CA LYS A 143 8.26 32.19 1.65
C LYS A 143 7.95 33.45 2.47
N GLU A 144 8.14 33.39 3.80
CA GLU A 144 7.95 34.53 4.70
C GLU A 144 8.94 35.65 4.39
N LYS A 145 10.24 35.33 4.23
CA LYS A 145 11.26 36.31 3.84
C LYS A 145 10.99 36.96 2.49
N ALA A 146 10.58 36.17 1.49
CA ALA A 146 10.22 36.71 0.18
C ALA A 146 9.02 37.66 0.25
N LYS A 147 8.03 37.35 1.11
CA LYS A 147 6.86 38.19 1.31
C LYS A 147 7.20 39.50 2.02
N GLN A 148 8.10 39.46 3.01
CA GLN A 148 8.62 40.67 3.69
C GLN A 148 9.37 41.57 2.71
N GLN A 149 10.25 41.00 1.89
CA GLN A 149 11.00 41.77 0.88
C GLN A 149 10.08 42.43 -0.14
N GLN A 150 9.03 41.73 -0.59
CA GLN A 150 8.03 42.31 -1.51
C GLN A 150 7.25 43.47 -0.87
N GLN A 151 6.93 43.36 0.42
CA GLN A 151 6.24 44.42 1.16
C GLN A 151 7.13 45.65 1.36
N GLU A 152 8.41 45.43 1.68
CA GLU A 152 9.41 46.51 1.78
C GLU A 152 9.61 47.21 0.42
N GLU A 153 9.72 46.45 -0.69
CA GLU A 153 9.83 47.02 -2.04
C GLU A 153 8.57 47.77 -2.49
N GLU A 154 7.37 47.31 -2.12
CA GLU A 154 6.11 48.02 -2.38
C GLU A 154 6.00 49.32 -1.57
N GLU A 155 6.35 49.28 -0.27
CA GLU A 155 6.38 50.48 0.58
C GLU A 155 7.38 51.51 0.06
N GLU A 156 8.60 51.09 -0.29
CA GLU A 156 9.64 51.96 -0.82
C GLU A 156 9.24 52.60 -2.15
N ASN A 157 8.71 51.82 -3.10
CA ASN A 157 8.21 52.37 -4.37
C ASN A 157 7.02 53.30 -4.18
N SER A 158 6.13 53.02 -3.22
CA SER A 158 5.01 53.92 -2.92
C SER A 158 5.48 55.24 -2.31
N ALA A 159 6.52 55.21 -1.48
CA ALA A 159 7.12 56.39 -0.86
C ALA A 159 7.90 57.25 -1.87
N ALA A 160 8.45 56.65 -2.93
CA ALA A 160 9.16 57.36 -4.00
C ALA A 160 8.26 58.15 -4.97
N PHE A 161 6.92 58.03 -4.87
CA PHE A 161 5.95 58.71 -5.74
C PHE A 161 5.26 59.93 -5.08
N TRP A 162 5.63 60.28 -3.84
CA TRP A 162 5.19 61.48 -3.11
C TRP A 162 6.33 62.48 -2.96
#